data_AF-A0A0B2VIQ2-F1
#
_entry.id   AF-A0A0B2VIQ2-F1
#
_cell.length_a   1.000
_cell.length_b   1.000
_cell.length_c   1.000
_cell.angle_alpha   90.00
_cell.angle_beta   90.00
_cell.angle_gamma   90.00
#
_symmetry.space_group_name_H-M   'P 1'
#
loop_
_entity.id
_entity.type
_entity.pdbx_description
1 polymer ?
#
loop_
_entity_poly.entity_id
_entity_poly.type
_entity_poly.pdbx_seq_one_letter_code
_entity_poly.pdbx_strand_id
1 'polypeptide(L)'
;MHCANFERFVDGECIGCEIGWYGDYCELIECVHGSAIQSSQSCKCIPPYSGDRCDNLKTSDVYSYYNHKVFVLGPLGAITLIPLLVILYGCRYKAKRRQVRRIEKMLVSQNINVNKERVAALLDAKTLITRPHVIH
;
A
#
# COMPACT_ATOMS: atom_id res chain seq x y z
N MET A 1 -24.93 25.40 6.97
CA MET A 1 -25.48 25.07 8.30
C MET A 1 -26.07 23.68 8.18
N HIS A 2 -25.41 22.69 8.78
CA HIS A 2 -25.68 21.25 8.59
C HIS A 2 -26.19 20.62 9.87
N CYS A 3 -27.36 21.07 10.30
CA CYS A 3 -27.93 20.65 11.56
C CYS A 3 -28.84 19.44 11.34
N ALA A 4 -28.78 18.46 12.24
CA ALA A 4 -29.41 17.17 12.05
C ALA A 4 -30.94 17.25 11.91
N ASN A 5 -31.55 18.29 12.49
CA ASN A 5 -32.98 18.55 12.43
C ASN A 5 -33.25 20.06 12.30
N PHE A 6 -34.54 20.46 12.30
CA PHE A 6 -34.95 21.86 12.27
C PHE A 6 -34.98 22.52 13.65
N GLU A 7 -34.75 21.77 14.72
CA GLU A 7 -34.82 22.28 16.10
C GLU A 7 -33.54 23.07 16.44
N ARG A 8 -33.70 24.18 17.15
CA ARG A 8 -32.61 25.09 17.53
C ARG A 8 -32.76 25.51 18.98
N PHE A 9 -31.63 25.83 19.61
CA PHE A 9 -31.65 26.58 20.87
C PHE A 9 -32.19 28.00 20.64
N VAL A 10 -32.56 28.67 21.72
CA VAL A 10 -33.15 30.03 21.67
C VAL A 10 -32.20 31.03 20.99
N ASP A 11 -30.89 30.81 21.11
CA ASP A 11 -29.84 31.63 20.52
C ASP A 11 -29.57 31.31 19.03
N GLY A 12 -30.30 30.34 18.46
CA GLY A 12 -30.20 29.93 17.06
C GLY A 12 -29.17 28.82 16.78
N GLU A 13 -28.45 28.37 17.81
CA GLU A 13 -27.53 27.24 17.75
C GLU A 13 -28.26 25.92 17.47
N CYS A 14 -27.53 24.97 16.88
CA CYS A 14 -28.08 23.68 16.52
C CYS A 14 -28.05 22.70 17.69
N ILE A 15 -29.18 22.03 17.94
CA ILE A 15 -29.28 21.01 19.01
C ILE A 15 -28.37 19.81 18.72
N GLY A 16 -28.15 19.52 17.43
CA GLY A 16 -27.17 18.55 16.98
C GLY A 16 -26.81 18.74 15.51
N CYS A 17 -25.63 18.25 15.13
CA CYS A 17 -25.11 18.33 13.77
C CYS A 17 -25.33 17.04 12.98
N GLU A 18 -25.47 17.18 11.67
CA GLU A 18 -25.39 16.05 10.74
C GLU A 18 -24.03 15.34 10.87
N ILE A 19 -23.97 14.08 10.48
CA ILE A 19 -22.75 13.26 10.58
C ILE A 19 -21.61 13.92 9.77
N GLY A 20 -20.50 14.17 10.46
CA GLY A 20 -19.30 14.79 9.94
C GLY A 20 -19.33 16.33 9.92
N TRP A 21 -20.24 16.96 10.65
CA TRP A 21 -20.26 18.41 10.86
C TRP A 21 -20.20 18.74 12.36
N TYR A 22 -19.62 19.88 12.70
CA TYR A 22 -19.49 20.35 14.07
C TYR A 22 -19.45 21.90 14.12
N GLY A 23 -19.43 22.45 15.34
CA GLY A 23 -19.57 23.87 15.61
C GLY A 23 -20.98 24.21 16.09
N ASP A 24 -21.14 25.38 16.69
CA ASP A 24 -22.38 25.79 17.37
C ASP A 24 -23.57 25.89 16.38
N TYR A 25 -23.27 26.17 15.11
CA TYR A 25 -24.23 26.25 14.01
C TYR A 25 -24.01 25.15 12.95
N CYS A 26 -23.24 24.12 13.29
CA CYS A 26 -22.84 23.03 12.39
C CYS A 26 -22.29 23.55 11.05
N GLU A 27 -21.40 24.54 11.16
CA GLU A 27 -20.81 25.27 10.05
C GLU A 27 -19.44 24.71 9.63
N LEU A 28 -18.79 23.94 10.50
CA LEU A 28 -17.47 23.35 10.25
C LEU A 28 -17.60 21.89 9.84
N ILE A 29 -16.90 21.54 8.76
CA ILE A 29 -16.78 20.15 8.32
C ILE A 29 -15.77 19.40 9.19
N GLU A 30 -16.14 18.24 9.68
CA GLU A 30 -15.24 17.33 10.40
C GLU A 30 -14.29 16.65 9.41
N CYS A 31 -12.99 16.75 9.70
CA CYS A 31 -11.91 16.18 8.89
C CYS A 31 -11.21 15.07 9.69
N VAL A 32 -11.21 13.84 9.19
CA VAL A 32 -10.64 12.68 9.90
C VAL A 32 -9.11 12.80 10.02
N HIS A 33 -8.45 13.16 8.92
CA HIS A 33 -7.00 13.32 8.83
C HIS A 33 -6.62 14.68 8.24
N GLY A 34 -6.96 15.76 8.95
CA GLY A 34 -6.67 17.11 8.49
C GLY A 34 -7.26 18.19 9.37
N SER A 35 -7.39 19.38 8.79
CA SER A 35 -8.01 20.52 9.45
C SER A 35 -9.07 21.14 8.56
N ALA A 36 -10.20 21.56 9.14
CA ALA A 36 -11.23 22.30 8.43
C ALA A 36 -10.69 23.67 7.97
N ILE A 37 -11.03 24.06 6.73
CA ILE A 37 -10.75 25.39 6.22
C ILE A 37 -11.96 26.27 6.55
N GLN A 38 -11.78 27.29 7.41
CA GLN A 38 -12.90 28.12 7.88
C GLN A 38 -13.62 28.88 6.76
N SER A 39 -12.93 29.20 5.66
CA SER A 39 -13.47 30.00 4.55
C SER A 39 -14.20 29.19 3.48
N SER A 40 -13.97 27.89 3.41
CA SER A 40 -14.54 27.01 2.39
C SER A 40 -14.79 25.68 3.06
N GLN A 41 -16.05 25.30 3.24
CA GLN A 41 -16.53 24.08 3.91
C GLN A 41 -15.90 22.79 3.34
N SER A 42 -14.62 22.62 3.60
CA SER A 42 -13.69 21.72 2.93
C SER A 42 -12.52 21.45 3.86
N CYS A 43 -11.96 20.26 3.73
CA CYS A 43 -10.85 19.83 4.56
C CYS A 43 -9.50 20.06 3.87
N LYS A 44 -8.54 20.58 4.63
CA LYS A 44 -7.13 20.52 4.28
C LYS A 44 -6.55 19.20 4.79
N CYS A 45 -6.44 18.22 3.91
CA CYS A 45 -5.94 16.89 4.27
C CYS A 45 -4.44 16.87 4.49
N ILE A 46 -4.01 16.05 5.46
CA ILE A 46 -2.61 15.72 5.66
C ILE A 46 -2.25 14.57 4.69
N PRO A 47 -1.25 14.74 3.81
CA PRO A 47 -0.82 13.66 2.93
C PRO A 47 -0.36 12.41 3.72
N PRO A 48 -0.65 11.18 3.25
CA PRO A 48 -1.23 10.82 1.95
C PRO A 48 -2.76 10.69 1.94
N TYR A 49 -3.47 11.15 2.98
CA TYR A 49 -4.93 11.06 3.03
C TYR A 49 -5.60 12.04 2.07
N SER A 50 -6.75 11.64 1.52
CA SER A 50 -7.51 12.38 0.52
C SER A 50 -9.03 12.21 0.70
N GLY A 51 -9.80 12.81 -0.21
CA GLY A 51 -11.26 12.85 -0.13
C GLY A 51 -11.79 14.09 0.60
N ASP A 52 -13.10 14.33 0.52
CA ASP A 52 -13.73 15.55 1.01
C ASP A 52 -13.55 15.75 2.53
N ARG A 53 -13.46 14.63 3.28
CA ARG A 53 -13.24 14.59 4.73
C ARG A 53 -11.90 13.99 5.15
N CYS A 54 -10.98 13.78 4.21
CA CYS A 54 -9.66 13.18 4.46
C CYS A 54 -9.74 11.77 5.07
N ASP A 55 -10.78 11.02 4.75
CA ASP A 55 -11.04 9.65 5.20
C ASP A 55 -10.52 8.60 4.22
N ASN A 56 -10.20 9.01 2.99
CA ASN A 56 -9.74 8.10 1.96
C ASN A 56 -8.21 7.96 1.99
N LEU A 57 -7.76 6.71 1.89
CA LEU A 57 -6.35 6.38 1.69
C LEU A 57 -6.20 5.58 0.39
N LYS A 58 -6.08 6.29 -0.73
CA LYS A 58 -5.93 5.66 -2.04
C LYS A 58 -4.49 5.24 -2.28
N THR A 59 -4.30 4.07 -2.88
CA THR A 59 -2.98 3.55 -3.23
C THR A 59 -2.21 4.51 -4.16
N SER A 60 -2.91 5.21 -5.06
CA SER A 60 -2.33 6.25 -5.93
C SER A 60 -1.70 7.39 -5.14
N ASP A 61 -2.37 7.84 -4.08
CA ASP A 61 -1.97 9.01 -3.30
C ASP A 61 -0.82 8.66 -2.36
N VAL A 62 -0.85 7.44 -1.82
CA VAL A 62 0.27 6.84 -1.09
C VAL A 62 1.49 6.73 -2.00
N TYR A 63 1.37 6.15 -3.19
CA TYR A 63 2.49 6.03 -4.12
C TYR A 63 3.02 7.37 -4.57
N SER A 64 2.14 8.33 -4.89
CA SER A 64 2.53 9.69 -5.24
C SER A 64 3.33 10.36 -4.12
N TYR A 65 2.82 10.30 -2.88
CA TYR A 65 3.46 10.89 -1.71
C TYR A 65 4.84 10.29 -1.44
N TYR A 66 4.96 8.94 -1.43
CA TYR A 66 6.23 8.29 -1.19
C TYR A 66 7.21 8.45 -2.36
N ASN A 67 6.75 8.41 -3.62
CA ASN A 67 7.61 8.68 -4.77
C ASN A 67 8.17 10.11 -4.73
N HIS A 68 7.33 11.10 -4.39
CA HIS A 68 7.79 12.47 -4.21
C HIS A 68 8.76 12.59 -3.03
N LYS A 69 8.48 11.95 -1.89
CA LYS A 69 9.42 11.94 -0.75
C LYS A 69 10.74 11.27 -1.08
N VAL A 70 10.73 10.15 -1.81
CA VAL A 70 11.93 9.43 -2.27
C VAL A 70 12.73 10.31 -3.23
N PHE A 71 12.07 11.05 -4.12
CA PHE A 71 12.72 12.03 -4.99
C PHE A 71 13.38 13.17 -4.21
N VAL A 72 12.69 13.69 -3.18
CA VAL A 72 13.22 14.75 -2.29
C VAL A 72 14.37 14.24 -1.41
N LEU A 73 14.35 12.97 -1.00
CA LEU A 73 15.41 12.33 -0.19
C LEU A 73 16.63 11.85 -1.02
N GLY A 74 16.59 11.95 -2.35
CA GLY A 74 17.70 11.55 -3.22
C GLY A 74 18.11 10.07 -3.04
N PRO A 75 19.41 9.72 -3.16
CA PRO A 75 19.87 8.32 -3.14
C PRO A 75 19.60 7.58 -1.82
N LEU A 76 19.28 8.28 -0.73
CA LEU A 76 18.88 7.67 0.55
C LEU A 76 17.53 6.94 0.45
N GLY A 77 16.62 7.40 -0.42
CA GLY A 77 15.35 6.71 -0.67
C GLY A 77 15.55 5.32 -1.31
N ALA A 78 16.55 5.16 -2.18
CA ALA A 78 16.91 3.88 -2.78
C ALA A 78 17.49 2.89 -1.75
N ILE A 79 18.14 3.38 -0.70
CA ILE A 79 18.66 2.53 0.39
C ILE A 79 17.52 1.88 1.18
N THR A 80 16.37 2.55 1.33
CA THR A 80 15.19 1.97 2.00
C THR A 80 14.54 0.82 1.23
N LEU A 81 14.80 0.69 -0.07
CA LEU A 81 14.36 -0.43 -0.90
C LEU A 81 15.26 -1.67 -0.74
N ILE A 82 16.50 -1.51 -0.25
CA ILE A 82 17.46 -2.62 -0.11
C ILE A 82 16.92 -3.72 0.82
N PRO A 83 16.37 -3.44 2.02
CA PRO A 83 15.78 -4.48 2.86
C PRO A 83 14.64 -5.25 2.17
N LEU A 84 13.76 -4.54 1.44
CA LEU A 84 12.66 -5.16 0.70
C LEU A 84 13.19 -6.10 -0.39
N LEU A 85 14.22 -5.68 -1.13
CA LEU A 85 14.87 -6.47 -2.16
C LEU A 85 15.56 -7.71 -1.60
N VAL A 86 16.22 -7.60 -0.43
CA VAL A 86 16.84 -8.74 0.26
C VAL A 86 15.78 -9.76 0.71
N ILE A 87 14.66 -9.29 1.27
CA ILE A 87 13.54 -10.16 1.65
C ILE A 87 12.96 -10.86 0.42
N LEU A 88 12.69 -10.12 -0.66
CA LEU A 88 12.18 -10.68 -1.91
C LEU A 88 13.12 -11.73 -2.51
N TYR A 89 14.43 -11.45 -2.52
CA TYR A 89 15.44 -12.40 -2.96
C TYR A 89 15.47 -13.65 -2.07
N GLY A 90 15.46 -13.48 -0.75
CA GLY A 90 15.41 -14.59 0.21
C GLY A 90 14.16 -15.46 0.05
N CYS A 91 13.00 -14.84 -0.20
CA CYS A 91 11.75 -15.54 -0.49
C CYS A 91 11.84 -16.36 -1.78
N ARG A 92 12.35 -15.77 -2.88
CA ARG A 92 12.55 -16.48 -4.16
C ARG A 92 13.55 -17.63 -4.02
N TYR A 93 14.65 -17.42 -3.31
CA TYR A 93 15.65 -18.44 -3.04
C TYR A 93 15.06 -19.61 -2.24
N LYS A 94 14.32 -19.34 -1.16
CA LYS A 94 13.63 -20.37 -0.38
C LYS A 94 12.55 -21.10 -1.18
N ALA A 95 11.79 -20.40 -2.03
CA ALA A 95 10.79 -21.00 -2.91
C ALA A 95 11.43 -21.97 -3.92
N LYS A 96 12.51 -21.54 -4.59
CA LYS A 96 13.28 -22.39 -5.52
C LYS A 96 13.84 -23.62 -4.80
N ARG A 97 14.40 -23.44 -3.60
CA ARG A 97 14.89 -24.57 -2.77
C ARG A 97 13.78 -25.56 -2.38
N ARG A 98 12.57 -25.07 -2.07
CA ARG A 98 11.40 -25.93 -1.80
C ARG A 98 10.93 -26.68 -3.05
N GLN A 99 10.97 -26.04 -4.22
CA GLN A 99 10.62 -26.69 -5.48
C GLN A 99 11.58 -27.83 -5.83
N VAL A 100 12.89 -27.60 -5.70
CA VAL A 100 13.92 -28.64 -5.91
C VAL A 100 13.71 -29.81 -4.95
N ARG A 101 13.47 -29.55 -3.65
CA ARG A 101 13.19 -30.63 -2.68
C ARG A 101 11.93 -31.44 -3.00
N ARG A 102 10.88 -30.83 -3.56
CA ARG A 102 9.66 -31.55 -3.97
C ARG A 102 9.95 -32.49 -5.15
N ILE A 103 10.70 -32.00 -6.13
CA ILE A 103 11.09 -32.80 -7.31
C ILE A 103 12.03 -33.94 -6.89
N GLU A 104 13.00 -33.66 -6.01
CA GLU A 104 13.91 -34.66 -5.45
C GLU A 104 13.15 -35.79 -4.73
N LYS A 105 12.16 -35.46 -3.88
CA LYS A 105 11.34 -36.47 -3.20
C LYS A 105 10.50 -37.32 -4.16
N MET A 106 9.95 -36.71 -5.21
CA MET A 106 9.21 -37.43 -6.26
C MET A 106 10.11 -38.37 -7.07
N LEU A 107 11.37 -37.96 -7.33
CA LEU A 107 12.34 -38.76 -8.08
C LEU A 107 12.96 -39.88 -7.25
N VAL A 108 13.21 -39.66 -5.95
CA VAL A 108 13.69 -40.70 -5.03
C VAL A 108 12.63 -41.77 -4.80
N SER A 109 11.34 -41.42 -4.76
CA SER A 109 10.27 -42.42 -4.68
C SER A 109 10.16 -43.29 -5.94
N GLN A 110 10.75 -42.87 -7.07
CA GLN A 110 10.86 -43.64 -8.30
C GLN A 110 12.15 -44.47 -8.38
N ASN A 111 12.92 -44.56 -7.29
CA ASN A 111 14.16 -45.35 -7.15
C ASN A 111 15.28 -44.97 -8.15
N ILE A 112 15.29 -43.72 -8.62
CA ILE A 112 16.36 -43.17 -9.46
C ILE A 112 17.31 -42.40 -8.53
N ASN A 113 18.57 -42.84 -8.44
CA ASN A 113 19.62 -42.12 -7.69
C ASN A 113 19.99 -40.83 -8.45
N VAL A 114 19.32 -39.73 -8.14
CA VAL A 114 19.47 -38.47 -8.88
C VAL A 114 20.46 -37.54 -8.19
N ASN A 115 21.52 -37.18 -8.93
CA ASN A 115 22.50 -36.17 -8.52
C ASN A 115 21.86 -34.77 -8.50
N LYS A 116 21.82 -34.17 -7.30
CA LYS A 116 21.20 -32.88 -6.98
C LYS A 116 21.70 -31.72 -7.86
N GLU A 117 22.96 -31.75 -8.28
CA GLU A 117 23.59 -30.68 -9.06
C GLU A 117 23.08 -30.65 -10.50
N ARG A 118 22.86 -31.81 -11.11
CA ARG A 118 22.34 -31.90 -12.49
C ARG A 118 20.88 -31.46 -12.59
N VAL A 119 20.06 -31.74 -11.57
CA VAL A 119 18.67 -31.27 -11.52
C VAL A 119 18.60 -29.76 -11.38
N ALA A 120 19.46 -29.17 -10.55
CA ALA A 120 19.56 -27.72 -10.43
C ALA A 120 19.96 -27.07 -11.77
N ALA A 121 20.94 -27.65 -12.47
CA ALA A 121 21.37 -27.16 -13.78
C ALA A 121 20.27 -27.26 -14.85
N LEU A 122 19.50 -28.35 -14.89
CA LEU A 122 18.39 -28.51 -15.84
C LEU A 122 17.23 -27.56 -15.56
N LEU A 123 16.93 -27.29 -14.28
CA LEU A 123 15.91 -26.31 -13.91
C LEU A 123 16.34 -24.89 -14.27
N ASP A 124 17.62 -24.57 -14.12
CA ASP A 124 18.17 -23.26 -14.50
C ASP A 124 18.17 -23.08 -16.03
N ALA A 125 18.58 -24.11 -16.78
CA ALA A 125 18.50 -24.12 -18.25
C ALA A 125 17.06 -23.94 -18.74
N LYS A 126 16.09 -24.63 -18.13
CA LYS A 126 14.67 -24.46 -18.48
C LYS A 126 14.16 -23.05 -18.16
N THR A 127 14.57 -22.45 -17.04
CA THR A 127 14.19 -21.05 -16.73
C THR A 127 14.80 -20.03 -17.69
N LEU A 128 15.95 -20.31 -18.30
CA LEU A 128 16.53 -19.45 -19.35
C LEU A 128 15.74 -19.51 -20.66
N ILE A 129 15.23 -20.69 -21.01
CA ILE A 129 14.40 -20.90 -22.22
C ILE A 129 13.00 -20.26 -22.06
N THR A 130 12.51 -20.11 -20.82
CA THR A 130 11.14 -19.65 -20.55
C THR A 130 11.03 -18.17 -20.13
N ARG A 131 12.13 -17.38 -20.15
CA ARG A 131 12.00 -15.93 -19.93
C ARG A 131 11.38 -15.31 -21.19
N PRO A 132 10.21 -14.65 -21.10
CA PRO A 132 9.72 -13.85 -22.21
C PRO A 132 10.74 -12.73 -22.44
N HIS A 133 11.00 -12.46 -23.72
CA HIS A 133 11.67 -11.26 -24.20
C HIS A 133 10.96 -10.04 -23.58
N VAL A 134 11.47 -9.52 -22.47
CA VAL A 134 11.11 -8.19 -21.99
C VAL A 134 12.05 -7.26 -22.73
N ILE A 135 11.57 -6.78 -23.87
CA ILE A 135 12.18 -5.70 -24.64
C ILE A 135 12.07 -4.45 -23.74
N HIS A 136 13.23 -3.88 -23.40
CA HIS A 136 13.35 -2.53 -22.87
C HIS A 136 13.17 -1.52 -23.99
#